data_AF-A0A2D8UNM0-F1
#
_entry.id   AF-A0A2D8UNM0-F1
#
_cell.length_a   1.000
_cell.length_b   1.000
_cell.length_c   1.000
_cell.angle_alpha   90.00
_cell.angle_beta   90.00
_cell.angle_gamma   90.00
#
_symmetry.space_group_name_H-M   'P 1'
#
loop_
_entity.id
_entity.type
_entity.pdbx_description
1 polymer ?
#
loop_
_entity_poly.entity_id
_entity_poly.type
_entity_poly.pdbx_seq_one_letter_code
_entity_poly.pdbx_strand_id
1 'polypeptide(L)'
;MQKSYLLLILILTTISCNQDQSILLNPESVNHYKDKIEYDYSIEKKVSYDDNVRLIELEFYKEEKLIEEMWGEFHAQYFYNTEGQLIKINHCRFHNCNAGIWEFIKYDENKNPIGSLRTLDSLADIDTANVLQNRFYDSQNRLIKELIRNSNIL
;
A
#
# COMPACT_ATOMS: atom_id res chain seq x y z
N MET A 1 26.34 4.65 47.89
CA MET A 1 26.72 4.55 46.47
C MET A 1 25.51 4.34 45.53
N GLN A 2 24.30 4.81 45.88
CA GLN A 2 23.08 4.52 45.09
C GLN A 2 22.51 5.74 44.36
N LYS A 3 22.96 6.96 44.71
CA LYS A 3 22.46 8.22 44.12
C LYS A 3 23.13 8.60 42.80
N SER A 4 24.29 8.01 42.47
CA SER A 4 25.04 8.32 41.24
C SER A 4 24.52 7.57 40.00
N TYR A 5 23.81 6.45 40.17
CA TYR A 5 23.23 5.70 39.05
C TYR A 5 21.96 6.35 38.48
N LEU A 6 21.19 7.06 39.32
CA LEU A 6 19.96 7.72 38.90
C LEU A 6 20.20 8.91 37.97
N LEU A 7 21.33 9.60 38.14
CA LEU A 7 21.73 10.71 37.27
C LEU A 7 22.14 10.22 35.87
N LEU A 8 22.75 9.03 35.79
CA LEU A 8 23.24 8.45 34.53
C LEU A 8 22.09 7.94 33.65
N ILE A 9 21.01 7.44 34.26
CA ILE A 9 19.79 7.02 33.54
C ILE A 9 19.05 8.24 32.97
N LEU A 10 19.03 9.37 33.68
CA LEU A 10 18.34 10.58 33.21
C LEU A 10 19.04 11.20 31.97
N ILE A 11 20.37 11.13 31.92
CA ILE A 11 21.17 11.64 30.78
C ILE A 11 21.02 10.76 29.54
N LEU A 12 20.82 9.44 29.70
CA LEU A 12 20.55 8.54 28.59
C LEU A 12 19.17 8.77 27.97
N THR A 13 18.18 9.22 28.74
CA THR A 13 16.83 9.50 28.21
C THR A 13 16.71 10.83 27.45
N THR A 14 17.61 11.79 27.66
CA THR A 14 17.54 13.08 26.93
C THR A 14 18.27 13.06 25.58
N ILE A 15 19.10 12.05 25.31
CA ILE A 15 19.76 11.87 24.00
C ILE A 15 18.83 11.16 22.99
N SER A 16 17.70 10.60 23.44
CA SER A 16 16.73 9.89 22.59
C SER A 16 15.68 10.79 21.91
N CYS A 17 15.67 12.10 22.16
CA CYS A 17 14.57 12.98 21.72
C CYS A 17 14.93 14.05 20.68
N ASN A 18 16.06 13.91 20.00
CA ASN A 18 16.40 14.71 18.81
C ASN A 18 16.73 13.81 17.62
N GLN A 19 15.88 12.82 17.36
CA GLN A 19 15.84 12.24 16.03
C GLN A 19 15.01 13.20 15.18
N ASP A 20 15.73 14.12 14.57
CA ASP A 20 15.24 15.02 13.54
C ASP A 20 14.37 14.21 12.57
N GLN A 21 13.07 14.50 12.49
CA GLN A 21 12.12 13.84 11.58
C GLN A 21 12.34 14.24 10.12
N SER A 22 13.52 14.73 9.79
CA SER A 22 14.01 14.94 8.43
C SER A 22 14.54 13.65 7.80
N ILE A 23 13.84 12.52 7.99
CA ILE A 23 13.77 11.49 6.94
C ILE A 23 12.73 11.96 5.92
N LEU A 24 12.91 13.19 5.43
CA LEU A 24 12.36 13.62 4.17
C LEU A 24 13.26 12.98 3.12
N LEU A 25 12.86 11.79 2.69
CA LEU A 25 13.31 11.08 1.48
C LEU A 25 14.56 11.73 0.85
N ASN A 26 15.72 11.35 1.37
CA ASN A 26 17.00 11.71 0.75
C ASN A 26 16.91 11.27 -0.73
N PRO A 27 17.24 12.10 -1.73
CA PRO A 27 17.25 11.67 -3.13
C PRO A 27 18.11 10.41 -3.37
N GLU A 28 19.00 10.04 -2.45
CA GLU A 28 19.71 8.76 -2.46
C GLU A 28 18.83 7.55 -2.12
N SER A 29 17.77 7.67 -1.32
CA SER A 29 16.80 6.57 -1.13
C SER A 29 15.98 6.31 -2.39
N VAL A 30 15.87 7.27 -3.31
CA VAL A 30 15.29 7.07 -4.65
C VAL A 30 16.24 6.23 -5.53
N ASN A 31 17.56 6.30 -5.33
CA ASN A 31 18.50 5.44 -6.05
C ASN A 31 18.40 3.97 -5.62
N HIS A 32 17.87 3.66 -4.43
CA HIS A 32 17.65 2.26 -4.02
C HIS A 32 16.58 1.55 -4.86
N TYR A 33 15.77 2.30 -5.61
CA TYR A 33 14.78 1.78 -6.56
C TYR A 33 15.38 1.42 -7.92
N LYS A 34 16.59 1.88 -8.25
CA LYS A 34 17.25 1.52 -9.51
C LYS A 34 17.71 0.07 -9.55
N ASP A 35 17.99 -0.52 -8.39
CA ASP A 35 18.69 -1.81 -8.32
C ASP A 35 17.74 -3.03 -8.29
N LYS A 36 16.42 -2.82 -8.20
CA LYS A 36 15.42 -3.91 -8.19
C LYS A 36 14.54 -3.97 -9.44
N ILE A 37 14.56 -2.95 -10.28
CA ILE A 37 13.89 -2.98 -11.57
C ILE A 37 14.89 -3.58 -12.55
N GLU A 38 14.90 -4.91 -12.63
CA GLU A 38 15.35 -5.60 -13.84
C GLU A 38 14.71 -4.84 -15.01
N TYR A 39 15.53 -4.29 -15.93
CA TYR A 39 15.11 -3.31 -16.95
C TYR A 39 14.00 -3.84 -17.86
N ASP A 40 12.79 -3.93 -17.34
CA ASP A 40 11.58 -4.21 -18.07
C ASP A 40 11.15 -2.87 -18.67
N TYR A 41 11.61 -2.64 -19.90
CA TYR A 41 11.30 -1.45 -20.68
C TYR A 41 9.78 -1.27 -20.92
N SER A 42 8.93 -2.24 -20.55
CA SER A 42 7.48 -2.09 -20.57
C SER A 42 6.90 -1.36 -19.36
N ILE A 43 7.72 -1.06 -18.34
CA ILE A 43 7.28 -0.35 -17.14
C ILE A 43 7.40 1.16 -17.35
N GLU A 44 6.25 1.84 -17.35
CA GLU A 44 6.14 3.30 -17.30
C GLU A 44 6.13 3.76 -15.83
N LYS A 45 6.80 4.90 -15.55
CA LYS A 45 6.88 5.50 -14.22
C LYS A 45 6.28 6.91 -14.26
N LYS A 46 5.34 7.19 -13.38
CA LYS A 46 4.77 8.52 -13.14
C LYS A 46 5.14 9.02 -11.74
N VAL A 47 5.53 10.28 -11.65
CA VAL A 47 6.02 10.90 -10.42
C VAL A 47 5.30 12.21 -10.19
N SER A 48 4.76 12.40 -8.98
CA SER A 48 4.06 13.61 -8.59
C SER A 48 4.76 14.30 -7.42
N TYR A 49 4.91 15.62 -7.50
CA TYR A 49 5.56 16.45 -6.50
C TYR A 49 4.61 17.53 -5.99
N ASP A 50 4.80 17.99 -4.76
CA ASP A 50 4.12 19.17 -4.23
C ASP A 50 4.79 20.47 -4.70
N ASP A 51 4.19 21.61 -4.33
CA ASP A 51 4.73 22.94 -4.66
C ASP A 51 6.15 23.19 -4.10
N ASN A 52 6.60 22.39 -3.13
CA ASN A 52 7.93 22.43 -2.53
C ASN A 52 8.87 21.36 -3.10
N VAL A 53 8.51 20.72 -4.23
CA VAL A 53 9.29 19.67 -4.90
C VAL A 53 9.50 18.43 -4.01
N ARG A 54 8.60 18.19 -3.04
CA ARG A 54 8.60 16.94 -2.26
C ARG A 54 7.81 15.88 -3.02
N LEU A 55 8.35 14.68 -3.08
CA LEU A 55 7.66 13.53 -3.68
C LEU A 55 6.34 13.28 -2.92
N ILE A 56 5.23 13.38 -3.62
CA ILE A 56 3.90 13.03 -3.10
C ILE A 56 3.63 11.56 -3.39
N GLU A 57 3.82 11.17 -4.64
CA GLU A 57 3.32 9.92 -5.17
C GLU A 57 4.21 9.41 -6.30
N LEU A 58 4.36 8.09 -6.34
CA LEU A 58 5.09 7.36 -7.35
C LEU A 58 4.20 6.20 -7.83
N GLU A 59 3.94 6.16 -9.12
CA GLU A 59 3.14 5.10 -9.75
C GLU A 59 3.96 4.39 -10.82
N PHE A 60 3.80 3.08 -10.91
CA PHE A 60 4.40 2.24 -11.94
C PHE A 60 3.31 1.53 -12.74
N TYR A 61 3.39 1.60 -14.05
CA TYR A 61 2.42 1.03 -14.97
C TYR A 61 3.08 0.01 -15.89
N LYS A 62 2.37 -1.06 -16.22
CA LYS A 62 2.75 -2.00 -17.27
C LYS A 62 1.55 -2.25 -18.16
N GLU A 63 1.70 -1.98 -19.46
CA GLU A 63 0.60 -2.09 -20.43
C GLU A 63 -0.67 -1.34 -19.96
N GLU A 64 -0.50 -0.07 -19.58
CA GLU A 64 -1.56 0.82 -19.07
C GLU A 64 -2.21 0.39 -17.73
N LYS A 65 -1.71 -0.68 -17.09
CA LYS A 65 -2.19 -1.13 -15.77
C LYS A 65 -1.24 -0.68 -14.68
N LEU A 66 -1.78 -0.06 -13.63
CA LEU A 66 -1.03 0.26 -12.41
C LEU A 66 -0.58 -1.03 -11.74
N ILE A 67 0.72 -1.26 -11.60
CA ILE A 67 1.29 -2.46 -10.96
C ILE A 67 1.82 -2.17 -9.54
N GLU A 68 2.20 -0.92 -9.27
CA GLU A 68 2.73 -0.48 -7.98
C GLU A 68 2.47 1.00 -7.78
N GLU A 69 2.09 1.41 -6.56
CA GLU A 69 1.98 2.81 -6.17
C GLU A 69 2.56 3.05 -4.78
N MET A 70 3.07 4.25 -4.55
CA MET A 70 3.66 4.64 -3.28
C MET A 70 3.39 6.11 -2.96
N TRP A 71 2.97 6.39 -1.74
CA TRP A 71 2.90 7.76 -1.20
C TRP A 71 3.26 7.77 0.28
N GLY A 72 4.20 8.63 0.66
CA GLY A 72 4.73 8.64 2.04
C GLY A 72 5.24 7.26 2.47
N GLU A 73 4.60 6.67 3.48
CA GLU A 73 4.93 5.33 3.98
C GLU A 73 4.05 4.22 3.39
N PHE A 74 3.06 4.56 2.58
CA PHE A 74 2.17 3.60 1.95
C PHE A 74 2.79 3.05 0.66
N HIS A 75 2.55 1.77 0.42
CA HIS A 75 2.89 1.08 -0.82
C HIS A 75 1.78 0.07 -1.12
N ALA A 76 1.28 0.04 -2.35
CA ALA A 76 0.41 -1.04 -2.82
C ALA A 76 0.95 -1.70 -4.09
N GLN A 77 0.81 -3.03 -4.14
CA GLN A 77 1.12 -3.85 -5.31
C GLN A 77 -0.17 -4.41 -5.90
N TYR A 78 -0.32 -4.30 -7.21
CA TYR A 78 -1.55 -4.62 -7.93
C TYR A 78 -1.37 -5.87 -8.79
N PHE A 79 -2.27 -6.84 -8.62
CA PHE A 79 -2.19 -8.14 -9.29
C PHE A 79 -3.40 -8.36 -10.18
N TYR A 80 -3.15 -8.63 -11.46
CA TYR A 80 -4.16 -8.85 -12.47
C TYR A 80 -4.19 -10.31 -12.91
N ASN A 81 -5.36 -10.80 -13.30
CA ASN A 81 -5.46 -12.10 -13.97
C ASN A 81 -5.09 -11.99 -15.46
N THR A 82 -5.09 -13.12 -16.16
CA THR A 82 -4.77 -13.22 -17.60
C THR A 82 -5.77 -12.47 -18.48
N GLU A 83 -6.97 -12.18 -17.99
CA GLU A 83 -7.97 -11.38 -18.70
C GLU A 83 -7.79 -9.87 -18.46
N GLY A 84 -6.82 -9.48 -17.63
CA GLY A 84 -6.53 -8.09 -17.29
C GLY A 84 -7.41 -7.49 -16.20
N GLN A 85 -8.15 -8.31 -15.44
CA GLN A 85 -8.94 -7.86 -14.30
C GLN A 85 -8.10 -7.80 -13.04
N LEU A 86 -8.25 -6.74 -12.23
CA LEU A 86 -7.58 -6.60 -10.94
C LEU A 86 -8.16 -7.61 -9.95
N ILE A 87 -7.38 -8.58 -9.49
CA ILE A 87 -7.86 -9.64 -8.60
C ILE A 87 -7.39 -9.46 -7.16
N LYS A 88 -6.24 -8.83 -6.94
CA LYS A 88 -5.68 -8.61 -5.61
C LYS A 88 -4.87 -7.31 -5.53
N ILE A 89 -4.84 -6.72 -4.35
CA ILE A 89 -3.95 -5.62 -3.98
C ILE A 89 -3.24 -6.03 -2.69
N ASN A 90 -1.93 -5.86 -2.62
CA ASN A 90 -1.18 -6.03 -1.37
C ASN A 90 -0.81 -4.65 -0.82
N HIS A 91 -1.46 -4.25 0.27
CA HIS A 91 -1.23 -2.97 0.94
C HIS A 91 -0.13 -3.16 2.00
N CYS A 92 1.01 -2.51 1.83
CA CYS A 92 2.15 -2.60 2.72
C CYS A 92 2.65 -1.23 3.16
N ARG A 93 3.46 -1.22 4.23
CA ARG A 93 4.16 -0.02 4.69
C ARG A 93 5.60 -0.09 4.18
N PHE A 94 6.05 0.98 3.54
CA PHE A 94 7.35 1.06 2.85
C PHE A 94 7.55 -0.13 1.90
N HIS A 95 8.62 -0.92 2.07
CA HIS A 95 8.93 -2.07 1.22
C HIS A 95 8.58 -3.43 1.85
N ASN A 96 7.93 -3.44 3.01
CA ASN A 96 7.64 -4.69 3.71
C ASN A 96 6.29 -5.26 3.27
N CYS A 97 6.26 -5.85 2.08
CA CYS A 97 5.05 -6.45 1.52
C CYS A 97 4.87 -7.94 1.87
N ASN A 98 5.84 -8.53 2.58
CA ASN A 98 5.72 -9.89 3.13
C ASN A 98 4.68 -9.99 4.25
N ALA A 99 4.41 -8.88 4.94
CA ALA A 99 3.43 -8.77 6.03
C ALA A 99 2.31 -7.77 5.70
N GLY A 100 2.04 -7.55 4.41
CA GLY A 100 1.02 -6.61 3.96
C GLY A 100 -0.40 -7.13 4.17
N ILE A 101 -1.36 -6.20 4.11
CA ILE A 101 -2.79 -6.50 4.12
C ILE A 101 -3.22 -6.77 2.68
N TRP A 102 -3.74 -7.96 2.43
CA TRP A 102 -4.24 -8.36 1.13
C TRP A 102 -5.69 -7.95 0.96
N GLU A 103 -5.98 -7.23 -0.11
CA GLU A 103 -7.33 -6.97 -0.60
C GLU A 103 -7.62 -7.86 -1.80
N PHE A 104 -8.75 -8.57 -1.78
CA PHE A 104 -9.18 -9.45 -2.87
C PHE A 104 -10.43 -8.87 -3.51
N ILE A 105 -10.41 -8.74 -4.83
CA ILE A 105 -11.54 -8.26 -5.62
C ILE A 105 -12.37 -9.46 -6.07
N LYS A 106 -13.67 -9.43 -5.81
CA LYS A 106 -14.62 -10.47 -6.21
C LYS A 106 -15.39 -10.03 -7.45
N TYR A 107 -15.59 -10.96 -8.36
CA TYR A 107 -16.35 -10.77 -9.58
C TYR A 107 -17.51 -11.74 -9.67
N ASP A 108 -18.60 -11.34 -10.32
CA ASP A 108 -19.67 -12.25 -10.73
C ASP A 108 -19.34 -12.95 -12.05
N GLU A 109 -20.23 -13.83 -12.51
CA GLU A 109 -20.10 -14.56 -13.77
C GLU A 109 -20.08 -13.63 -15.00
N ASN A 110 -20.67 -12.44 -14.88
CA ASN A 110 -20.69 -11.40 -15.91
C ASN A 110 -19.46 -10.48 -15.86
N LYS A 111 -18.46 -10.80 -15.02
CA LYS A 111 -17.22 -10.04 -14.86
C LYS A 111 -17.41 -8.66 -14.22
N ASN A 112 -18.52 -8.42 -13.53
CA ASN A 112 -18.71 -7.20 -12.73
C ASN A 112 -18.00 -7.34 -11.38
N PRO A 113 -17.26 -6.32 -10.90
CA PRO A 113 -16.67 -6.36 -9.57
C PRO A 113 -17.76 -6.20 -8.51
N ILE A 114 -18.14 -7.29 -7.84
CA ILE A 114 -19.22 -7.30 -6.85
C ILE A 114 -18.78 -6.91 -5.45
N GLY A 115 -17.48 -6.79 -5.20
CA GLY A 115 -16.98 -6.32 -3.92
C GLY A 115 -15.50 -6.59 -3.68
N SER A 116 -15.04 -6.23 -2.49
CA SER A 116 -13.71 -6.55 -2.02
C SER A 116 -13.69 -6.91 -0.53
N LEU A 117 -12.68 -7.68 -0.14
CA LEU A 117 -12.40 -8.03 1.25
C LEU A 117 -10.92 -7.84 1.53
N ARG A 118 -10.58 -7.51 2.78
CA ARG A 118 -9.20 -7.45 3.28
C ARG A 118 -8.91 -8.56 4.30
N THR A 119 -7.71 -9.10 4.24
CA THR A 119 -7.18 -10.03 5.24
C THR A 119 -5.67 -9.86 5.37
N LEU A 120 -5.11 -10.29 6.49
CA LEU A 120 -3.67 -10.38 6.70
C LEU A 120 -3.06 -11.63 6.03
N ASP A 121 -3.88 -12.58 5.63
CA ASP A 121 -3.42 -13.81 4.95
C ASP A 121 -3.52 -13.68 3.42
N SER A 122 -2.43 -14.02 2.73
CA SER A 122 -2.37 -14.12 1.26
C SER A 122 -3.31 -15.18 0.64
N LEU A 123 -3.84 -16.09 1.45
CA LEU A 123 -4.70 -17.21 1.01
C LEU A 123 -6.20 -16.94 1.13
N ALA A 124 -6.62 -15.73 1.55
CA ALA A 124 -8.03 -15.36 1.71
C ALA A 124 -8.83 -16.35 2.58
N ASP A 125 -8.39 -16.54 3.83
CA ASP A 125 -9.21 -17.24 4.82
C ASP A 125 -10.42 -16.37 5.20
N ILE A 126 -11.63 -16.90 4.95
CA ILE A 126 -12.91 -16.21 5.15
C ILE A 126 -13.10 -15.80 6.62
N ASP A 127 -12.53 -16.57 7.56
CA ASP A 127 -12.71 -16.32 9.00
C ASP A 127 -11.97 -15.07 9.50
N THR A 128 -10.99 -14.58 8.73
CA THR A 128 -10.22 -13.36 9.05
C THR A 128 -10.51 -12.20 8.10
N ALA A 129 -11.40 -12.42 7.12
CA ALA A 129 -11.68 -11.46 6.07
C ALA A 129 -12.65 -10.36 6.53
N ASN A 130 -12.24 -9.11 6.38
CA ASN A 130 -13.10 -7.95 6.55
C ASN A 130 -13.66 -7.50 5.20
N VAL A 131 -14.98 -7.54 5.04
CA VAL A 131 -15.65 -7.09 3.81
C VAL A 131 -15.63 -5.56 3.75
N LEU A 132 -14.96 -5.02 2.72
CA LEU A 132 -14.82 -3.58 2.52
C LEU A 132 -15.93 -2.99 1.68
N GLN A 133 -16.28 -3.67 0.59
CA GLN A 133 -17.13 -3.11 -0.44
C GLN A 133 -18.05 -4.18 -0.97
N ASN A 134 -19.32 -3.82 -1.18
CA ASN A 134 -20.26 -4.61 -1.96
C ASN A 134 -20.92 -3.73 -3.01
N ARG A 135 -20.99 -4.22 -4.24
CA ARG A 135 -21.60 -3.55 -5.38
C ARG A 135 -22.74 -4.40 -5.91
N PHE A 136 -23.84 -3.74 -6.25
CA PHE A 136 -25.05 -4.37 -6.75
C PHE A 136 -25.34 -3.83 -8.14
N TYR A 137 -25.67 -4.73 -9.05
CA TYR A 137 -25.92 -4.44 -10.45
C TYR A 137 -27.35 -4.80 -10.81
N ASP A 138 -27.94 -4.08 -11.76
CA ASP A 138 -29.21 -4.49 -12.37
C ASP A 138 -29.00 -5.55 -13.47
N SER A 139 -30.09 -5.99 -14.08
CA SER A 139 -30.05 -6.99 -15.17
C SER A 139 -29.41 -6.47 -16.46
N GLN A 140 -29.09 -5.18 -16.56
CA GLN A 140 -28.31 -4.59 -17.65
C GLN A 140 -26.84 -4.38 -17.26
N ASN A 141 -26.36 -4.98 -16.16
CA ASN A 141 -25.01 -4.84 -15.61
C ASN A 141 -24.65 -3.38 -15.24
N ARG A 142 -25.63 -2.55 -14.88
CA ARG A 142 -25.38 -1.19 -14.41
C ARG A 142 -25.30 -1.18 -12.88
N LEU A 143 -24.29 -0.51 -12.33
CA LEU A 143 -24.16 -0.34 -10.89
C LEU A 143 -25.37 0.45 -10.36
N ILE A 144 -26.16 -0.15 -9.47
CA ILE A 144 -27.34 0.48 -8.86
C ILE A 144 -27.13 0.86 -7.41
N LYS A 145 -26.20 0.18 -6.72
CA LYS A 145 -25.92 0.44 -5.31
C LYS A 145 -24.51 0.00 -4.95
N GLU A 146 -23.90 0.76 -4.05
CA GLU A 146 -22.61 0.45 -3.46
C GLU A 146 -22.69 0.60 -1.94
N LEU A 147 -22.08 -0.34 -1.23
CA LEU A 147 -21.96 -0.33 0.23
C LEU A 147 -20.49 -0.42 0.58
N ILE A 148 -19.94 0.68 1.13
CA ILE A 148 -18.56 0.75 1.58
C ILE A 148 -18.56 0.68 3.12
N ARG A 149 -17.78 -0.23 3.68
CA ARG A 149 -17.46 -0.29 5.10
C ARG A 149 -16.09 0.34 5.32
N ASN A 150 -16.08 1.43 6.06
CA ASN A 150 -14.82 1.96 6.60
C ASN A 150 -14.38 1.05 7.74
N SER A 151 -13.53 0.08 7.43
CA SER A 151 -12.76 -0.60 8.45
C SER A 151 -11.51 0.21 8.72
N ASN A 152 -11.45 0.88 9.87
CA ASN A 152 -10.21 1.44 10.43
C ASN A 152 -9.31 0.26 10.84
N ILE A 153 -8.67 -0.36 9.86
CA ILE A 153 -7.56 -1.28 10.11
C ILE A 153 -6.34 -0.60 9.49
N LEU A 154 -5.75 0.28 10.29
CA LEU A 154 -4.38 0.77 10.20
C LEU A 154 -3.76 0.62 11.59
#